data_AF-A0A431U3M7-F1
#
_entry.id   AF-A0A431U3M7-F1
#
_cell.length_a   1.000
_cell.length_b   1.000
_cell.length_c   1.000
_cell.angle_alpha   90.00
_cell.angle_beta   90.00
_cell.angle_gamma   90.00
#
_symmetry.space_group_name_H-M   'P 1'
#
loop_
_entity.id
_entity.type
_entity.pdbx_description
1 polymer ?
#
loop_
_entity_poly.entity_id
_entity_poly.type
_entity_poly.pdbx_seq_one_letter_code
_entity_poly.pdbx_strand_id
1 'polypeptide(L)'
;MPHGVVLRLGRPEVLDSALTLYSHLQVLHAGQLVYQDSANEYEAARRPYPTTFADGTRGATVLLEVNNRDLNLLLQLRISNGRGTVTDTLPVFITGAAQLDDDAPLELAGMLTSNEVGGDRGEYTTYNPICYYELTAAGPVFDAKLTERRIRTIYGQFLGFRFRSEPAMPASTNEAYAAELARIRKAGRSPVN
;
A
#
# COMPACT_ATOMS: atom_id res chain seq x y z
N MET A 1 26.13 -7.48 15.00
CA MET A 1 24.80 -8.06 15.30
C MET A 1 23.84 -7.47 14.28
N PRO A 2 23.01 -8.25 13.57
CA PRO A 2 22.06 -7.67 12.63
C PRO A 2 21.09 -6.78 13.41
N HIS A 3 21.04 -5.49 13.06
CA HIS A 3 20.10 -4.50 13.60
C HIS A 3 18.69 -4.78 13.03
N GLY A 4 18.16 -5.97 13.31
CA GLY A 4 16.88 -6.42 12.79
C GLY A 4 15.72 -5.69 13.44
N VAL A 5 14.65 -5.50 12.67
CA VAL A 5 13.33 -5.13 13.18
C VAL A 5 12.65 -6.41 13.67
N VAL A 6 12.11 -6.37 14.89
CA VAL A 6 11.34 -7.47 15.49
C VAL A 6 9.96 -6.95 15.84
N LEU A 7 8.94 -7.67 15.41
CA LEU A 7 7.56 -7.39 15.79
C LEU A 7 7.16 -8.29 16.96
N ARG A 8 6.52 -7.71 17.98
CA ARG A 8 5.79 -8.45 19.01
C ARG A 8 4.33 -8.07 18.91
N LEU A 9 3.53 -9.06 18.55
CA LEU A 9 2.09 -8.92 18.47
C LEU A 9 1.47 -9.29 19.82
N GLY A 10 0.34 -8.69 20.13
CA GLY A 10 -0.45 -9.00 21.31
C GLY A 10 -1.15 -10.36 21.24
N ARG A 11 -2.23 -10.49 22.01
CA ARG A 11 -3.07 -11.68 21.97
C ARG A 11 -3.78 -11.77 20.61
N PRO A 12 -3.76 -12.93 19.93
CA PRO A 12 -4.54 -13.12 18.71
C PRO A 12 -6.03 -13.14 19.01
N GLU A 13 -6.81 -12.52 18.14
CA GLU A 13 -8.26 -12.63 18.03
C GLU A 13 -8.59 -13.38 16.73
N VAL A 14 -9.15 -14.58 16.86
CA VAL A 14 -9.54 -15.40 15.71
C VAL A 14 -10.99 -15.12 15.40
N LEU A 15 -11.24 -14.43 14.28
CA LEU A 15 -12.61 -14.12 13.84
C LEU A 15 -13.22 -15.28 13.05
N ASP A 16 -12.42 -15.93 12.21
CA ASP A 16 -12.78 -17.17 11.51
C ASP A 16 -11.53 -17.99 11.15
N SER A 17 -11.69 -19.08 10.38
CA SER A 17 -10.57 -19.95 9.97
C SER A 17 -9.50 -19.28 9.10
N ALA A 18 -9.80 -18.12 8.51
CA ALA A 18 -8.95 -17.41 7.57
C ALA A 18 -8.45 -16.05 8.11
N LEU A 19 -9.04 -15.53 9.20
CA LEU A 19 -8.72 -14.22 9.75
C LEU A 19 -8.31 -14.26 11.21
N THR A 20 -7.05 -13.92 11.47
CA THR A 20 -6.50 -13.69 12.82
C THR A 20 -5.98 -12.26 12.91
N LEU A 21 -6.51 -11.52 13.87
CA LEU A 21 -6.17 -10.12 14.13
C LEU A 21 -5.39 -9.98 15.43
N TYR A 22 -4.62 -8.91 15.52
CA TYR A 22 -3.88 -8.52 16.72
C TYR A 22 -4.12 -7.03 17.00
N SER A 23 -4.68 -6.69 18.16
CA SER A 23 -4.99 -5.29 18.53
C SER A 23 -3.85 -4.59 19.28
N HIS A 24 -2.69 -5.22 19.39
CA HIS A 24 -1.49 -4.62 19.99
C HIS A 24 -0.25 -5.01 19.20
N LEU A 25 0.60 -4.01 18.92
CA LEU A 25 1.86 -4.18 18.24
C LEU A 25 2.96 -3.46 19.00
N GLN A 26 4.11 -4.10 19.15
CA GLN A 26 5.36 -3.48 19.51
C GLN A 26 6.38 -3.73 18.40
N VAL A 27 7.09 -2.68 18.00
CA VAL A 27 8.20 -2.74 17.06
C VAL A 27 9.48 -2.49 17.83
N LEU A 28 10.37 -3.47 17.78
CA LEU A 28 11.70 -3.37 18.35
C LEU A 28 12.73 -3.23 17.22
N HIS A 29 13.70 -2.37 17.43
CA HIS A 29 14.84 -2.23 16.53
C HIS A 29 16.12 -2.29 17.36
N ALA A 30 17.04 -3.19 16.99
CA ALA A 30 18.24 -3.49 17.77
C ALA A 30 17.93 -3.82 19.26
N GLY A 31 16.80 -4.51 19.50
CA GLY A 31 16.36 -4.92 20.85
C GLY A 31 15.68 -3.82 21.68
N GLN A 32 15.61 -2.58 21.19
CA GLN A 32 14.93 -1.47 21.87
C GLN A 32 13.53 -1.28 21.31
N LEU A 33 12.55 -1.02 22.18
CA LEU A 33 11.20 -0.63 21.77
C LEU A 33 11.25 0.74 21.10
N VAL A 34 10.88 0.82 19.82
CA VAL A 34 10.91 2.07 19.04
C VAL A 34 9.52 2.57 18.68
N TYR A 35 8.52 1.69 18.63
CA TYR A 35 7.13 2.03 18.36
C TYR A 35 6.20 1.03 19.04
N GLN A 36 5.05 1.52 19.49
CA GLN A 36 3.97 0.70 20.04
C GLN A 36 2.64 1.24 19.53
N ASP A 37 1.71 0.33 19.26
CA ASP A 37 0.36 0.68 18.87
C ASP A 37 -0.67 -0.22 19.55
N SER A 38 -1.83 0.35 19.84
CA SER A 38 -3.01 -0.36 20.31
C SER A 38 -4.30 0.21 19.70
N ALA A 39 -4.19 1.08 18.68
CA ALA A 39 -5.32 1.71 18.02
C ALA A 39 -5.72 0.96 16.74
N ASN A 40 -4.79 0.25 16.09
CA ASN A 40 -5.07 -0.53 14.88
C ASN A 40 -5.14 -2.03 15.16
N GLU A 41 -5.76 -2.73 14.20
CA GLU A 41 -5.76 -4.19 14.13
C GLU A 41 -4.77 -4.63 13.04
N TYR A 42 -3.93 -5.62 13.35
CA TYR A 42 -2.88 -6.10 12.45
C TYR A 42 -3.16 -7.52 12.00
N GLU A 43 -2.81 -7.83 10.74
CA GLU A 43 -2.82 -9.18 10.19
C GLU A 43 -1.38 -9.69 10.03
N ALA A 44 -1.05 -10.81 10.68
CA ALA A 44 0.31 -11.38 10.63
C ALA A 44 0.51 -12.43 9.51
N ALA A 45 -0.58 -12.88 8.88
CA ALA A 45 -0.58 -14.06 8.03
C ALA A 45 -0.48 -13.76 6.52
N ARG A 46 -0.62 -12.49 6.10
CA ARG A 46 -0.61 -12.11 4.68
C ARG A 46 0.78 -11.69 4.23
N ARG A 47 1.45 -12.58 3.49
CA ARG A 47 2.66 -12.21 2.75
C ARG A 47 2.30 -11.11 1.73
N PRO A 48 3.15 -10.09 1.54
CA PRO A 48 4.54 -9.98 2.00
C PRO A 48 4.77 -9.20 3.31
N TYR A 49 3.74 -8.83 4.06
CA TYR A 49 3.91 -7.95 5.22
C TYR A 49 4.06 -8.73 6.53
N PRO A 50 4.87 -8.24 7.49
CA PRO A 50 5.66 -7.00 7.42
C PRO A 50 6.84 -7.07 6.46
N THR A 51 7.21 -5.93 5.86
CA THR A 51 8.44 -5.78 5.05
C THR A 51 9.30 -4.67 5.63
N THR A 52 10.62 -4.84 5.61
CA THR A 52 11.59 -3.85 6.13
C THR A 52 12.59 -3.46 5.07
N PHE A 53 12.89 -2.16 4.99
CA PHE A 53 13.88 -1.55 4.12
C PHE A 53 14.95 -0.89 4.98
N ALA A 54 16.22 -1.16 4.70
CA ALA A 54 17.32 -0.55 5.44
C ALA A 54 17.57 0.88 4.95
N ASP A 55 17.51 1.85 5.86
CA ASP A 55 17.79 3.27 5.57
C ASP A 55 19.24 3.62 5.99
N GLY A 56 20.19 2.79 5.60
CA GLY A 56 21.59 2.88 6.03
C GLY A 56 21.89 2.16 7.35
N THR A 57 22.89 2.63 8.10
CA THR A 57 23.50 1.84 9.20
C THR A 57 22.69 1.79 10.49
N ARG A 58 21.71 2.68 10.68
CA ARG A 58 20.94 2.79 11.95
C ARG A 58 19.44 3.06 11.78
N GLY A 59 18.96 3.19 10.56
CA GLY A 59 17.56 3.47 10.25
C GLY A 59 16.90 2.34 9.48
N ALA A 60 15.57 2.29 9.54
CA ALA A 60 14.78 1.36 8.74
C ALA A 60 13.40 1.94 8.44
N THR A 61 12.84 1.58 7.29
CA THR A 61 11.42 1.75 6.99
C THR A 61 10.72 0.40 7.13
N VAL A 62 9.61 0.34 7.86
CA VAL A 62 8.81 -0.88 8.05
C VAL A 62 7.44 -0.63 7.47
N LEU A 63 6.96 -1.54 6.62
CA LEU A 63 5.58 -1.58 6.14
C LEU A 63 4.82 -2.63 6.94
N LEU A 64 3.72 -2.21 7.55
CA LEU A 64 2.87 -3.04 8.40
C LEU A 64 1.45 -3.04 7.84
N GLU A 65 0.90 -4.22 7.54
CA GLU A 65 -0.49 -4.33 7.10
C GLU A 65 -1.43 -4.14 8.30
N VAL A 66 -2.38 -3.21 8.14
CA VAL A 66 -3.45 -2.93 9.09
C VAL A 66 -4.79 -3.28 8.48
N ASN A 67 -5.62 -3.97 9.25
CA ASN A 67 -7.01 -4.22 8.92
C ASN A 67 -7.80 -2.91 9.07
N ASN A 68 -8.46 -2.49 8.00
CA ASN A 68 -9.32 -1.31 8.00
C ASN A 68 -10.77 -1.66 7.57
N ARG A 69 -11.17 -2.92 7.78
CA ARG A 69 -12.50 -3.51 7.51
C ARG A 69 -12.86 -3.61 6.02
N ASP A 70 -12.82 -2.49 5.30
CA ASP A 70 -13.20 -2.42 3.89
C ASP A 70 -12.05 -2.86 2.99
N LEU A 71 -10.87 -2.26 3.20
CA LEU A 71 -9.64 -2.60 2.50
C LEU A 71 -8.44 -2.40 3.42
N ASN A 72 -7.57 -3.40 3.51
CA ASN A 72 -6.35 -3.30 4.28
C ASN A 72 -5.42 -2.21 3.73
N LEU A 73 -4.69 -1.57 4.63
CA LEU A 73 -3.74 -0.51 4.31
C LEU A 73 -2.36 -0.88 4.89
N LEU A 74 -1.32 -0.18 4.46
CA LEU A 74 0.01 -0.31 5.00
C LEU A 74 0.35 0.94 5.81
N LEU A 75 0.73 0.77 7.07
CA LEU A 75 1.41 1.81 7.82
C LEU A 75 2.89 1.81 7.45
N GLN A 76 3.39 2.97 7.00
CA GLN A 76 4.81 3.19 6.79
C GLN A 76 5.42 3.78 8.06
N LEU A 77 6.18 2.96 8.77
CA LEU A 77 6.91 3.36 9.98
C LEU A 77 8.38 3.64 9.62
N ARG A 78 8.84 4.87 9.82
CA ARG A 78 10.26 5.21 9.72
C ARG A 78 10.91 5.18 11.09
N ILE A 79 11.95 4.36 11.23
CA ILE A 79 12.76 4.22 12.44
C ILE A 79 14.02 5.06 12.25
N SER A 80 14.19 6.07 13.10
CA SER A 80 15.37 6.93 13.13
C SER A 80 15.67 7.34 14.56
N ASN A 81 16.96 7.43 14.92
CA ASN A 81 17.41 7.86 16.25
C ASN A 81 16.73 7.11 17.42
N GLY A 82 16.52 5.79 17.27
CA GLY A 82 15.89 4.95 18.29
C GLY A 82 14.38 5.15 18.46
N ARG A 83 13.72 5.85 17.53
CA ARG A 83 12.28 6.10 17.55
C ARG A 83 11.64 5.73 16.21
N GLY A 84 10.50 5.06 16.25
CA GLY A 84 9.64 4.83 15.11
C GLY A 84 8.58 5.92 15.01
N THR A 85 8.38 6.46 13.82
CA THR A 85 7.34 7.45 13.50
C THR A 85 6.55 6.96 12.30
N VAL A 86 5.22 6.93 12.39
CA VAL A 86 4.38 6.66 11.22
C VAL A 86 4.47 7.89 10.30
N THR A 87 4.96 7.68 9.08
CA THR A 87 5.18 8.76 8.10
C THR A 87 4.07 8.82 7.07
N ASP A 88 3.44 7.69 6.75
CA ASP A 88 2.37 7.64 5.77
C ASP A 88 1.49 6.38 5.94
N THR A 89 0.35 6.40 5.26
CA THR A 89 -0.53 5.25 5.06
C THR A 89 -0.63 4.96 3.57
N LEU A 90 -0.12 3.80 3.16
CA LEU A 90 -0.05 3.37 1.77
C LEU A 90 -1.15 2.35 1.47
N PRO A 91 -1.55 2.17 0.20
CA PRO A 91 -2.39 1.04 -0.17
C PRO A 91 -1.62 -0.28 -0.01
N VAL A 92 -2.34 -1.38 0.19
CA VAL A 92 -1.77 -2.70 -0.10
C VAL A 92 -1.52 -2.81 -1.61
N PHE A 93 -0.31 -3.18 -1.98
CA PHE A 93 0.09 -3.23 -3.38
C PHE A 93 -0.54 -4.41 -4.13
N ILE A 94 -0.98 -4.17 -5.36
CA ILE A 94 -1.69 -5.11 -6.23
C ILE A 94 -0.80 -6.31 -6.59
N THR A 95 0.50 -6.06 -6.76
CA THR A 95 1.55 -7.05 -7.03
C THR A 95 2.85 -6.65 -6.33
N GLY A 96 3.88 -7.50 -6.43
CA GLY A 96 5.26 -7.07 -6.16
C GLY A 96 5.74 -5.99 -7.14
N ALA A 97 6.93 -5.43 -6.86
CA ALA A 97 7.51 -4.35 -7.66
C ALA A 97 7.80 -4.80 -9.09
N ALA A 98 7.53 -3.93 -10.06
CA ALA A 98 7.70 -4.22 -11.47
C ALA A 98 7.94 -2.94 -12.27
N GLN A 99 8.43 -3.08 -13.50
CA GLN A 99 8.54 -1.97 -14.43
C GLN A 99 7.15 -1.52 -14.90
N LEU A 100 6.67 -0.38 -14.41
CA LEU A 100 5.35 0.18 -14.72
C LEU A 100 5.44 1.45 -15.58
N ASP A 101 6.63 2.00 -15.78
CA ASP A 101 6.91 2.95 -16.86
C ASP A 101 8.26 2.70 -17.57
N ASP A 102 8.90 3.74 -18.10
CA ASP A 102 10.10 3.64 -18.94
C ASP A 102 11.38 4.11 -18.23
N ASP A 103 11.32 4.39 -16.91
CA ASP A 103 12.50 4.75 -16.14
C ASP A 103 13.21 3.54 -15.50
N ALA A 104 14.16 3.74 -14.58
CA ALA A 104 14.99 2.65 -14.06
C ALA A 104 14.52 2.03 -12.73
N PRO A 105 13.92 2.79 -11.80
CA PRO A 105 13.26 2.22 -10.63
C PRO A 105 12.21 1.16 -10.98
N LEU A 106 11.87 0.32 -9.99
CA LEU A 106 10.70 -0.55 -10.09
C LEU A 106 9.57 0.09 -9.30
N GLU A 107 8.34 -0.03 -9.78
CA GLU A 107 7.19 0.58 -9.16
C GLU A 107 6.32 -0.44 -8.43
N LEU A 108 5.74 0.02 -7.34
CA LEU A 108 4.62 -0.61 -6.67
C LEU A 108 3.36 0.19 -7.00
N ALA A 109 2.22 -0.50 -7.15
CA ALA A 109 0.94 0.14 -7.44
C ALA A 109 -0.15 -0.39 -6.53
N GLY A 110 -1.02 0.48 -6.04
CA GLY A 110 -2.10 0.12 -5.14
C GLY A 110 -3.26 1.11 -5.18
N MET A 111 -4.40 0.69 -4.62
CA MET A 111 -5.62 1.49 -4.50
C MET A 111 -5.95 1.65 -3.02
N LEU A 112 -6.40 2.84 -2.61
CA LEU A 112 -6.75 3.11 -1.21
C LEU A 112 -8.18 2.65 -0.86
N THR A 113 -8.99 2.32 -1.86
CA THR A 113 -10.35 1.80 -1.69
C THR A 113 -10.74 0.92 -2.89
N SER A 114 -11.88 0.24 -2.80
CA SER A 114 -12.52 -0.46 -3.91
C SER A 114 -13.26 0.51 -4.84
N ASN A 115 -13.31 0.17 -6.13
CA ASN A 115 -14.21 0.86 -7.06
C ASN A 115 -15.65 0.40 -6.83
N GLU A 116 -16.56 1.34 -6.94
CA GLU A 116 -17.99 1.08 -6.97
C GLU A 116 -18.59 1.67 -8.25
N VAL A 117 -19.49 0.91 -8.87
CA VAL A 117 -20.28 1.37 -10.02
C VAL A 117 -21.66 1.73 -9.49
N GLY A 118 -22.16 2.90 -9.86
CA GLY A 118 -23.41 3.47 -9.37
C GLY A 118 -24.35 3.92 -10.48
N GLY A 119 -25.55 4.32 -10.07
CA GLY A 119 -26.66 4.71 -10.95
C GLY A 119 -27.56 3.52 -11.33
N ASP A 120 -28.82 3.81 -11.65
CA ASP A 120 -29.86 2.79 -11.92
C ASP A 120 -29.50 1.86 -13.10
N ARG A 121 -28.59 2.32 -13.96
CA ARG A 121 -28.09 1.58 -15.13
C ARG A 121 -26.57 1.35 -15.09
N GLY A 122 -25.91 1.61 -13.96
CA GLY A 122 -24.45 1.51 -13.84
C GLY A 122 -23.70 2.50 -14.74
N GLU A 123 -24.28 3.69 -14.91
CA GLU A 123 -23.82 4.71 -15.87
C GLU A 123 -22.68 5.58 -15.33
N TYR A 124 -22.43 5.55 -14.01
CA TYR A 124 -21.32 6.25 -13.38
C TYR A 124 -20.48 5.34 -12.47
N THR A 125 -19.26 5.79 -12.18
CA THR A 125 -18.36 5.20 -11.20
C THR A 125 -17.70 6.29 -10.36
N THR A 126 -17.09 5.89 -9.26
CA THR A 126 -16.34 6.79 -8.38
C THR A 126 -14.94 7.08 -8.93
N TYR A 127 -14.36 8.19 -8.49
CA TYR A 127 -12.96 8.49 -8.77
C TYR A 127 -12.07 7.82 -7.73
N ASN A 128 -11.27 6.84 -8.14
CA ASN A 128 -10.41 6.07 -7.25
C ASN A 128 -9.02 5.88 -7.86
N PRO A 129 -8.06 6.76 -7.56
CA PRO A 129 -6.72 6.67 -8.12
C PRO A 129 -6.00 5.35 -7.83
N ILE A 130 -5.36 4.79 -8.85
CA ILE A 130 -4.26 3.85 -8.65
C ILE A 130 -3.01 4.69 -8.37
N CYS A 131 -2.46 4.56 -7.17
CA CYS A 131 -1.27 5.28 -6.72
C CYS A 131 -0.01 4.46 -6.99
N TYR A 132 1.03 5.12 -7.51
CA TYR A 132 2.31 4.52 -7.85
C TYR A 132 3.41 4.99 -6.90
N TYR A 133 4.32 4.06 -6.57
CA TYR A 133 5.43 4.31 -5.68
C TYR A 133 6.70 3.71 -6.27
N GLU A 134 7.74 4.52 -6.44
CA GLU A 134 9.08 4.05 -6.76
C GLU A 134 9.64 3.24 -5.58
N LEU A 135 10.15 2.05 -5.84
CA LEU A 135 10.81 1.23 -4.85
C LEU A 135 12.29 1.64 -4.74
N THR A 136 12.63 2.30 -3.63
CA THR A 136 14.02 2.65 -3.32
C THR A 136 14.61 1.70 -2.28
N ALA A 137 15.93 1.79 -2.05
CA ALA A 137 16.59 1.07 -0.97
C ALA A 137 16.02 1.41 0.42
N ALA A 138 15.51 2.63 0.60
CA ALA A 138 14.91 3.11 1.85
C ALA A 138 13.40 2.80 1.96
N GLY A 139 12.81 2.19 0.93
CA GLY A 139 11.38 1.86 0.85
C GLY A 139 10.64 2.57 -0.27
N PRO A 140 9.31 2.38 -0.35
CA PRO A 140 8.47 3.02 -1.36
C PRO A 140 8.42 4.54 -1.16
N VAL A 141 8.52 5.27 -2.27
CA VAL A 141 8.37 6.72 -2.34
C VAL A 141 7.29 7.04 -3.36
N PHE A 142 6.34 7.91 -2.99
CA PHE A 142 5.21 8.23 -3.88
C PHE A 142 5.68 8.92 -5.16
N ASP A 143 5.36 8.33 -6.31
CA ASP A 143 5.60 8.94 -7.62
C ASP A 143 4.35 9.70 -8.07
N ALA A 144 4.33 10.98 -7.72
CA ALA A 144 3.24 11.88 -8.10
C ALA A 144 3.12 12.05 -9.62
N LYS A 145 4.23 12.00 -10.37
CA LYS A 145 4.24 12.26 -11.81
C LYS A 145 3.64 11.08 -12.58
N LEU A 146 4.10 9.87 -12.32
CA LEU A 146 3.49 8.67 -12.91
C LEU A 146 2.04 8.54 -12.48
N THR A 147 1.74 8.75 -11.20
CA THR A 147 0.36 8.68 -10.69
C THR A 147 -0.55 9.67 -11.41
N GLU A 148 -0.19 10.95 -11.51
CA GLU A 148 -0.98 11.94 -12.24
C GLU A 148 -1.15 11.57 -13.71
N ARG A 149 -0.07 11.15 -14.37
CA ARG A 149 -0.09 10.76 -15.79
C ARG A 149 -1.09 9.62 -16.03
N ARG A 150 -1.05 8.56 -15.21
CA ARG A 150 -1.97 7.41 -15.33
C ARG A 150 -3.41 7.76 -15.00
N ILE A 151 -3.64 8.59 -13.98
CA ILE A 151 -4.97 9.12 -13.68
C ILE A 151 -5.57 9.82 -14.91
N ARG A 152 -4.80 10.69 -15.57
CA ARG A 152 -5.29 11.40 -16.77
C ARG A 152 -5.59 10.45 -17.91
N THR A 153 -4.82 9.38 -18.08
CA THR A 153 -5.10 8.33 -19.06
C THR A 153 -6.41 7.60 -18.78
N ILE A 154 -6.70 7.29 -17.51
CA ILE A 154 -7.88 6.51 -17.12
C ILE A 154 -9.15 7.35 -17.09
N TYR A 155 -9.07 8.52 -16.46
CA TYR A 155 -10.23 9.35 -16.15
C TYR A 155 -10.39 10.56 -17.09
N GLY A 156 -9.43 10.82 -17.97
CA GLY A 156 -9.39 12.00 -18.85
C GLY A 156 -9.05 13.31 -18.12
N GLN A 157 -9.04 13.31 -16.79
CA GLN A 157 -8.79 14.47 -15.94
C GLN A 157 -8.09 14.05 -14.64
N PHE A 158 -7.41 15.00 -14.00
CA PHE A 158 -6.77 14.79 -12.70
C PHE A 158 -7.58 15.50 -11.61
N LEU A 159 -8.12 14.72 -10.67
CA LEU A 159 -8.92 15.23 -9.54
C LEU A 159 -8.17 15.06 -8.20
N GLY A 160 -6.85 14.87 -8.23
CA GLY A 160 -6.02 14.65 -7.04
C GLY A 160 -5.71 13.18 -6.78
N PHE A 161 -4.99 12.90 -5.70
CA PHE A 161 -4.47 11.55 -5.39
C PHE A 161 -5.35 10.74 -4.43
N ARG A 162 -6.57 11.22 -4.14
CA ARG A 162 -7.47 10.56 -3.18
C ARG A 162 -8.77 10.16 -3.84
N PHE A 163 -9.39 9.12 -3.28
CA PHE A 163 -10.74 8.73 -3.62
C PHE A 163 -11.71 9.90 -3.51
N ARG A 164 -12.66 9.96 -4.43
CA ARG A 164 -13.80 10.87 -4.37
C ARG A 164 -15.05 10.17 -4.87
N SER A 165 -16.12 10.28 -4.10
CA SER A 165 -17.47 9.93 -4.56
C SER A 165 -18.02 10.95 -5.55
N GLU A 166 -17.49 12.19 -5.55
CA GLU A 166 -17.91 13.28 -6.44
C GLU A 166 -16.71 14.06 -7.03
N PRO A 167 -16.77 14.48 -8.30
CA PRO A 167 -17.86 14.20 -9.26
C PRO A 167 -17.89 12.73 -9.69
N ALA A 168 -19.08 12.26 -10.07
CA ALA A 168 -19.24 10.94 -10.64
C ALA A 168 -18.52 10.86 -12.01
N MET A 169 -17.74 9.82 -12.21
CA MET A 169 -17.02 9.58 -13.47
C MET A 169 -17.90 8.76 -14.42
N PRO A 170 -17.82 8.94 -15.74
CA PRO A 170 -18.54 8.10 -16.68
C PRO A 170 -18.13 6.63 -16.52
N ALA A 171 -19.08 5.70 -16.55
CA ALA A 171 -18.78 4.27 -16.43
C ALA A 171 -17.84 3.73 -17.52
N SER A 172 -17.73 4.42 -18.66
CA SER A 172 -16.73 4.12 -19.70
C SER A 172 -15.29 4.18 -19.21
N THR A 173 -15.00 4.93 -18.13
CA THR A 173 -13.67 4.96 -17.50
C THR A 173 -13.28 3.62 -16.86
N ASN A 174 -14.25 2.75 -16.54
CA ASN A 174 -13.99 1.43 -15.98
C ASN A 174 -13.20 0.52 -16.93
N GLU A 175 -13.37 0.67 -18.24
CA GLU A 175 -12.60 -0.11 -19.22
C GLU A 175 -11.11 0.25 -19.16
N ALA A 176 -10.79 1.55 -19.18
CA ALA A 176 -9.42 2.04 -19.03
C ALA A 176 -8.83 1.68 -17.66
N TYR A 177 -9.64 1.76 -16.59
CA TYR A 177 -9.25 1.35 -15.24
C TYR A 177 -8.90 -0.15 -15.17
N ALA A 178 -9.77 -1.00 -15.71
CA ALA A 178 -9.57 -2.44 -15.74
C ALA A 178 -8.36 -2.83 -16.60
N ALA A 179 -8.17 -2.15 -17.73
CA ALA A 179 -6.99 -2.32 -18.58
C ALA A 179 -5.70 -1.98 -17.82
N GLU A 180 -5.70 -0.92 -17.01
CA GLU A 180 -4.53 -0.55 -16.21
C GLU A 180 -4.24 -1.59 -15.11
N LEU A 181 -5.27 -2.07 -14.40
CA LEU A 181 -5.10 -3.15 -13.43
C LEU A 181 -4.55 -4.43 -14.09
N ALA A 182 -5.01 -4.76 -15.30
CA ALA A 182 -4.50 -5.89 -16.05
C ALA A 182 -3.03 -5.70 -16.45
N ARG A 183 -2.64 -4.49 -16.86
CA ARG A 183 -1.24 -4.13 -17.17
C ARG A 183 -0.33 -4.31 -15.97
N ILE A 184 -0.71 -3.75 -14.81
CA ILE A 184 0.05 -3.88 -13.54
C ILE A 184 0.22 -5.36 -13.18
N ARG A 185 -0.88 -6.12 -13.18
CA ARG A 185 -0.85 -7.56 -12.85
C ARG A 185 0.02 -8.37 -13.80
N LYS A 186 0.03 -8.02 -15.08
CA LYS A 186 0.88 -8.68 -16.09
C LYS A 186 2.36 -8.37 -15.82
N ALA A 187 2.70 -7.12 -15.52
CA ALA A 187 4.07 -6.70 -15.23
C ALA A 187 4.62 -7.42 -13.99
N GLY A 188 3.86 -7.43 -12.88
CA GLY A 188 4.25 -8.06 -11.61
C GLY A 188 4.27 -9.59 -11.58
N ARG A 189 3.87 -10.26 -12.68
CA ARG A 189 3.95 -11.73 -12.85
C ARG A 189 5.20 -12.18 -13.61
N SER A 190 5.98 -11.26 -14.17
CA SER A 190 7.18 -11.63 -14.91
C SER A 190 8.14 -12.35 -13.96
N PRO A 191 8.64 -13.55 -14.33
CA PRO A 191 9.58 -14.26 -13.48
C PRO A 191 10.82 -13.38 -13.35
N VAL A 192 11.17 -13.03 -12.10
CA VAL A 192 12.49 -12.52 -11.77
C VAL A 192 13.46 -13.66 -12.15
N ASN A 193 14.13 -13.52 -13.30
CA ASN A 193 15.20 -14.41 -13.72
C ASN A 193 16.41 -14.28 -12.79
#